data_AF-A0A9D8TRH8-F1
#
_entry.id   AF-A0A9D8TRH8-F1
#
_cell.length_a   1.000
_cell.length_b   1.000
_cell.length_c   1.000
_cell.angle_alpha   90.00
_cell.angle_beta   90.00
_cell.angle_gamma   90.00
#
_symmetry.space_group_name_H-M   'P 1'
#
loop_
_entity.id
_entity.type
_entity.pdbx_description
1 polymer ?
#
loop_
_entity_poly.entity_id
_entity_poly.type
_entity_poly.pdbx_seq_one_letter_code
_entity_poly.pdbx_strand_id
1 'polypeptide(L)'
;MNESQRRIPPGIEHLISAICEDYPRRKHEIECGERDPATLAEYRRLNDLVDDALEESCEPAIREEMRRDLALRRGAHYTQIWQFAEGSYKIRKRMCKLAIARRLRLL
;
A
#
# COMPACT_ATOMS: atom_id res chain seq x y z
N MET A 1 13.25 15.49 -12.88
CA MET A 1 12.75 15.49 -11.49
C MET A 1 12.69 14.04 -11.04
N ASN A 2 13.41 13.65 -9.97
CA ASN A 2 13.47 12.27 -9.53
C ASN A 2 12.06 11.83 -9.07
N GLU A 3 11.54 10.67 -9.51
CA GLU A 3 10.20 10.20 -9.11
C GLU A 3 10.07 10.10 -7.59
N SER A 4 11.17 9.77 -6.92
CA SER A 4 11.28 9.74 -5.46
C SER A 4 11.09 11.10 -4.79
N GLN A 5 10.95 12.21 -5.54
CA GLN A 5 10.71 13.58 -5.05
C GLN A 5 9.27 14.09 -5.31
N ARG A 6 8.44 13.41 -6.12
CA ARG A 6 7.04 13.82 -6.42
C ARG A 6 6.14 13.74 -5.20
N ARG A 7 5.64 14.89 -4.71
CA ARG A 7 4.77 14.96 -3.53
C ARG A 7 3.39 14.38 -3.84
N ILE A 8 2.94 13.42 -3.03
CA ILE A 8 1.57 12.91 -3.12
C ILE A 8 0.66 13.91 -2.37
N PRO A 9 -0.44 14.37 -2.97
CA PRO A 9 -1.41 15.20 -2.27
C PRO A 9 -1.96 14.50 -1.01
N PRO A 10 -2.13 15.20 0.13
CA PRO A 10 -2.57 14.58 1.38
C PRO A 10 -3.89 13.80 1.29
N GLY A 11 -4.85 14.28 0.49
CA GLY A 11 -6.11 13.57 0.27
C GLY A 11 -5.93 12.22 -0.42
N ILE A 12 -5.03 12.14 -1.39
CA ILE A 12 -4.69 10.88 -2.08
C ILE A 12 -3.96 9.94 -1.12
N GLU A 13 -3.05 10.48 -0.32
CA GLU A 13 -2.36 9.69 0.71
C GLU A 13 -3.34 9.09 1.73
N HIS A 14 -4.37 9.84 2.14
CA HIS A 14 -5.43 9.32 3.01
C HIS A 14 -6.22 8.20 2.36
N LEU A 15 -6.58 8.32 1.08
CA LEU A 15 -7.29 7.28 0.34
C LEU A 15 -6.45 6.00 0.25
N ILE A 16 -5.16 6.11 -0.08
CA ILE A 16 -4.26 4.95 -0.15
C ILE A 16 -4.17 4.27 1.22
N SER A 17 -3.96 5.04 2.29
CA SER A 17 -3.89 4.46 3.63
C SER A 17 -5.18 3.74 4.01
N ALA A 18 -6.36 4.28 3.67
CA ALA A 18 -7.63 3.61 3.91
C ALA A 18 -7.76 2.30 3.10
N ILE A 19 -7.31 2.28 1.84
CA ILE A 19 -7.29 1.07 1.02
C ILE A 19 -6.38 0.01 1.65
N CYS A 20 -5.17 0.38 2.08
CA CYS A 20 -4.23 -0.55 2.72
C CYS A 20 -4.73 -1.05 4.09
N GLU A 21 -5.38 -0.18 4.87
CA GLU A 21 -5.97 -0.51 6.17
C GLU A 21 -7.08 -1.56 6.03
N ASP A 22 -7.89 -1.45 4.99
CA ASP A 22 -9.03 -2.33 4.72
C ASP A 22 -8.64 -3.65 4.01
N TYR A 23 -7.36 -3.82 3.65
CA TYR A 23 -6.87 -5.04 2.99
C TYR A 23 -7.20 -6.34 3.74
N PRO A 24 -6.98 -6.47 5.08
CA PRO A 24 -7.25 -7.72 5.80
C PRO A 24 -8.73 -8.10 5.78
N ARG A 25 -9.64 -7.12 5.93
CA ARG A 25 -11.08 -7.36 5.86
C ARG A 25 -11.46 -7.85 4.46
N ARG A 26 -10.99 -7.19 3.40
CA ARG A 26 -11.26 -7.62 2.01
C ARG A 26 -10.73 -9.02 1.74
N LYS A 27 -9.52 -9.34 2.20
CA LYS A 27 -8.94 -10.69 2.08
C LYS A 27 -9.84 -11.74 2.73
N HIS A 28 -10.28 -11.49 3.96
CA HIS A 28 -11.20 -12.37 4.66
C HIS A 28 -12.54 -12.55 3.93
N GLU A 29 -13.17 -11.47 3.48
CA GLU A 29 -14.45 -11.54 2.75
C GLU A 29 -14.30 -12.28 1.40
N ILE A 30 -13.14 -12.18 0.74
CA ILE A 30 -12.81 -12.96 -0.49
C ILE A 30 -12.71 -14.45 -0.18
N GLU A 31 -12.02 -14.83 0.90
CA GLU A 31 -11.81 -16.22 1.31
C GLU A 31 -13.13 -16.88 1.76
N CYS A 32 -13.97 -16.15 2.48
CA CYS A 32 -15.24 -16.65 3.00
C CYS A 32 -16.41 -16.56 1.99
N GLY A 33 -16.30 -15.73 0.95
CA GLY A 33 -17.34 -15.57 -0.07
C GLY A 33 -18.61 -14.86 0.44
N GLU A 34 -18.48 -13.98 1.42
CA GLU A 34 -19.61 -13.37 2.15
C GLU A 34 -20.32 -12.23 1.40
N ARG A 35 -19.87 -11.87 0.20
CA ARG A 35 -20.41 -10.78 -0.62
C ARG A 35 -20.79 -11.25 -2.02
N ASP A 36 -21.55 -10.43 -2.72
CA ASP A 36 -21.87 -10.68 -4.12
C ASP A 36 -20.61 -10.71 -5.00
N PRO A 37 -20.64 -11.42 -6.15
CA PRO A 37 -19.47 -11.59 -7.00
C PRO A 37 -18.84 -10.28 -7.50
N ALA A 38 -19.63 -9.23 -7.73
CA ALA A 38 -19.10 -7.96 -8.22
C ALA A 38 -18.32 -7.23 -7.13
N THR A 39 -18.83 -7.22 -5.89
CA THR A 39 -18.10 -6.70 -4.72
C THR A 39 -16.80 -7.46 -4.48
N LEU A 40 -16.82 -8.80 -4.55
CA LEU A 40 -15.61 -9.60 -4.38
C LEU A 40 -14.59 -9.38 -5.49
N ALA A 41 -15.04 -9.12 -6.73
CA ALA A 41 -14.15 -8.76 -7.83
C ALA A 41 -13.44 -7.42 -7.60
N GLU A 42 -14.17 -6.40 -7.12
CA GLU A 42 -13.57 -5.11 -6.78
C GLU A 42 -12.61 -5.23 -5.59
N TYR A 43 -12.91 -6.06 -4.60
CA TYR A 43 -11.99 -6.31 -3.50
C TYR A 43 -10.68 -6.95 -3.94
N ARG A 44 -10.75 -7.96 -4.83
CA ARG A 44 -9.56 -8.59 -5.41
C ARG A 44 -8.73 -7.56 -6.14
N ARG A 45 -9.37 -6.79 -7.04
CA ARG A 45 -8.72 -5.69 -7.75
C ARG A 45 -8.01 -4.73 -6.78
N LEU A 46 -8.67 -4.27 -5.71
CA LEU A 46 -8.05 -3.35 -4.74
C LEU A 46 -6.87 -3.99 -3.98
N ASN A 47 -6.92 -5.29 -3.69
CA ASN A 47 -5.82 -5.99 -3.04
C ASN A 47 -4.66 -6.22 -4.01
N ASP A 48 -4.94 -6.63 -5.25
CA ASP A 48 -3.93 -6.81 -6.31
C ASP A 48 -3.16 -5.51 -6.57
N LEU A 49 -3.85 -4.36 -6.55
CA LEU A 49 -3.20 -3.03 -6.66
C LEU A 49 -2.15 -2.79 -5.56
N VAL A 50 -2.42 -3.26 -4.34
CA VAL A 50 -1.51 -3.13 -3.20
C VAL A 50 -0.36 -4.13 -3.33
N ASP A 51 -0.66 -5.37 -3.69
CA ASP A 51 0.32 -6.45 -3.81
C ASP A 51 1.30 -6.19 -4.96
N ASP A 52 0.82 -5.74 -6.12
CA ASP A 52 1.66 -5.30 -7.25
C ASP A 52 2.60 -4.17 -6.86
N ALA A 53 2.09 -3.16 -6.13
CA ALA A 53 2.90 -2.02 -5.71
C ALA A 53 4.01 -2.41 -4.73
N LEU A 54 3.71 -3.35 -3.82
CA LEU A 54 4.68 -3.94 -2.92
C LEU A 54 5.70 -4.79 -3.67
N GLU A 55 5.27 -5.56 -4.67
CA GLU A 55 6.14 -6.38 -5.51
C GLU A 55 7.19 -5.55 -6.26
N GLU A 56 6.76 -4.43 -6.86
CA GLU A 56 7.65 -3.54 -7.60
C GLU A 56 8.65 -2.79 -6.72
N SER A 57 8.25 -2.48 -5.48
CA SER A 57 8.99 -1.54 -4.62
C SER A 57 9.76 -2.22 -3.49
N CYS A 58 9.45 -3.48 -3.16
CA CYS A 58 9.93 -4.15 -1.96
C CYS A 58 10.33 -5.60 -2.20
N GLU A 59 11.42 -6.03 -1.56
CA GLU A 59 11.81 -7.43 -1.50
C GLU A 59 10.76 -8.26 -0.73
N PRO A 60 10.55 -9.54 -1.09
CA PRO A 60 9.53 -10.40 -0.46
C PRO A 60 9.57 -10.38 1.07
N ALA A 61 10.76 -10.36 1.67
CA ALA A 61 10.96 -10.40 3.13
C ALA A 61 10.33 -9.21 3.89
N ILE A 62 10.07 -8.08 3.23
CA ILE A 62 9.57 -6.87 3.87
C ILE A 62 8.16 -6.45 3.41
N ARG A 63 7.54 -7.18 2.47
CA ARG A 63 6.26 -6.77 1.85
C ARG A 63 5.13 -6.67 2.88
N GLU A 64 5.02 -7.65 3.77
CA GLU A 64 3.93 -7.69 4.77
C GLU A 64 4.04 -6.57 5.80
N GLU A 65 5.25 -6.27 6.28
CA GLU A 65 5.47 -5.13 7.17
C GLU A 65 5.23 -3.79 6.46
N MET A 66 5.73 -3.65 5.23
CA MET A 66 5.47 -2.46 4.41
C MET A 66 3.97 -2.26 4.18
N ARG A 67 3.21 -3.33 3.90
CA ARG A 67 1.74 -3.28 3.74
C ARG A 67 1.05 -2.68 4.96
N ARG A 68 1.42 -3.15 6.16
CA ARG A 68 0.92 -2.62 7.43
C ARG A 68 1.28 -1.15 7.59
N ASP A 69 2.50 -0.77 7.24
CA ASP A 69 2.96 0.61 7.35
C ASP A 69 2.33 1.56 6.36
N LEU A 70 1.92 1.09 5.18
CA LEU A 70 1.16 1.89 4.22
C LEU A 70 -0.22 2.30 4.77
N ALA A 71 -0.85 1.42 5.57
CA ALA A 71 -2.08 1.73 6.29
C ALA A 71 -1.84 2.79 7.39
N LEU A 72 -0.67 2.78 8.02
CA LEU A 72 -0.33 3.75 9.05
C LEU A 72 -0.06 5.14 8.47
N ARG A 73 -0.83 6.12 8.97
CA ARG A 73 -0.62 7.56 8.72
C ARG A 73 0.57 8.15 9.51
N ARG A 74 1.39 7.31 10.12
CA ARG A 74 2.51 7.70 11.00
C ARG A 74 3.83 7.73 10.23
N GLY A 75 4.75 8.57 10.70
CA GLY A 75 6.13 8.61 10.19
C GLY A 75 6.84 7.26 10.37
N ALA A 76 7.87 7.02 9.57
CA ALA A 76 8.57 5.73 9.47
C ALA A 76 9.27 5.26 10.77
N HIS A 77 9.35 6.09 11.81
CA HIS A 77 10.15 5.92 13.01
C HIS A 77 9.74 4.78 13.97
N TYR A 78 8.75 3.96 13.62
CA TYR A 78 8.13 3.00 14.55
C TYR A 78 8.18 1.53 14.11
N THR A 79 8.82 1.21 12.98
CA THR A 79 8.94 -0.19 12.55
C THR A 79 10.36 -0.72 12.61
N GLN A 80 10.48 -2.02 12.91
CA GLN A 80 11.76 -2.68 13.06
C GLN A 80 12.60 -2.56 11.77
N ILE A 81 11.97 -2.63 10.59
CA ILE A 81 12.67 -2.45 9.31
C ILE A 81 13.25 -1.04 9.14
N TRP A 82 12.56 0.00 9.62
CA TRP A 82 13.07 1.37 9.52
C TRP A 82 14.39 1.55 10.29
N GLN A 83 14.58 0.83 11.41
CA GLN A 83 15.79 0.90 12.22
C GLN A 83 17.03 0.37 11.49
N PHE A 84 16.87 -0.52 10.49
CA PHE A 84 17.99 -1.10 9.74
C PHE A 84 18.24 -0.42 8.39
N ALA A 85 17.28 0.33 7.86
CA ALA A 85 17.31 0.83 6.48
C ALA A 85 16.53 2.14 6.25
N GLU A 86 16.64 3.12 7.15
CA GLU A 86 15.82 4.35 7.17
C GLU A 86 15.67 5.03 5.79
N GLY A 87 16.79 5.25 5.08
CA GLY A 87 16.81 5.99 3.82
C GLY A 87 16.10 5.27 2.68
N SER A 88 16.38 3.98 2.49
CA SER A 88 15.73 3.17 1.46
C SER A 88 14.28 2.87 1.82
N TYR A 89 13.97 2.67 3.12
CA TYR A 89 12.62 2.41 3.59
C TYR A 89 11.64 3.55 3.28
N LYS A 90 12.02 4.82 3.58
CA LYS A 90 11.20 6.00 3.25
C LYS A 90 10.92 6.10 1.75
N ILE A 91 11.93 5.80 0.92
CA ILE A 91 11.78 5.80 -0.54
C ILE A 91 10.82 4.69 -0.96
N ARG A 92 10.98 3.45 -0.48
CA ARG A 92 10.09 2.33 -0.82
C ARG A 92 8.65 2.61 -0.44
N LYS A 93 8.39 3.07 0.79
CA LYS A 93 7.04 3.44 1.24
C LYS A 93 6.41 4.48 0.31
N ARG A 94 7.20 5.48 -0.12
CA ARG A 94 6.73 6.50 -1.07
C ARG A 94 6.48 5.91 -2.46
N MET A 95 7.37 5.06 -2.96
CA MET A 95 7.22 4.41 -4.27
C MET A 95 5.98 3.51 -4.30
N CYS A 96 5.72 2.72 -3.25
CA CYS A 96 4.48 1.97 -3.11
C CYS A 96 3.25 2.88 -3.19
N LYS A 97 3.22 3.98 -2.42
CA LYS A 97 2.09 4.93 -2.47
C LYS A 97 1.91 5.57 -3.85
N LEU A 98 2.99 5.92 -4.52
CA LEU A 98 2.95 6.44 -5.90
C LEU A 98 2.41 5.39 -6.89
N ALA A 99 2.87 4.15 -6.77
CA ALA A 99 2.43 3.03 -7.60
C ALA A 99 0.93 2.77 -7.44
N ILE A 100 0.42 2.74 -6.20
CA ILE A 100 -1.02 2.60 -5.91
C ILE A 100 -1.80 3.78 -6.48
N ALA A 101 -1.37 5.03 -6.23
CA ALA A 101 -2.04 6.22 -6.76
C ALA A 101 -2.16 6.23 -8.29
N ARG A 102 -1.09 5.84 -8.99
CA ARG A 102 -1.08 5.79 -10.47
C ARG A 102 -2.05 4.76 -11.01
N ARG A 103 -2.06 3.56 -10.41
CA ARG A 103 -2.99 2.50 -10.83
C ARG A 103 -4.45 2.87 -10.52
N LEU A 104 -4.68 3.65 -9.47
CA LEU A 104 -5.98 4.26 -9.18
C LEU A 104 -6.31 5.50 -10.04
N ARG A 105 -5.39 5.95 -10.90
CA ARG A 105 -5.51 7.16 -11.74
C ARG A 105 -5.77 8.44 -10.94
N LEU A 106 -5.15 8.53 -9.77
CA LEU A 106 -5.24 9.71 -8.89
C LEU A 106 -4.11 10.72 -9.12
N LEU A 107 -3.08 10.36 -9.91
CA LEU A 107 -1.88 11.16 -10.20
C LEU A 107 -1.51 11.14 -11.68
#